data_AF-A0A1A0P0E0-F1
#
_entry.id   AF-A0A1A0P0E0-F1
#
_cell.length_a   1.000
_cell.length_b   1.000
_cell.length_c   1.000
_cell.angle_alpha   90.00
_cell.angle_beta   90.00
_cell.angle_gamma   90.00
#
_symmetry.space_group_name_H-M   'P 1'
#
loop_
_entity.id
_entity.type
_entity.pdbx_description
1 polymer ?
#
loop_
_entity_poly.entity_id
_entity_poly.type
_entity_poly.pdbx_seq_one_letter_code
_entity_poly.pdbx_strand_id
1 'polypeptide(L)'
;MMADWGAIAGIGATAAVAISGQVFGWLGRRGDREHESALEYEKRAWEKKNPALENLIRDVSLLRRSTEPNNDWTPQGITANRQLARRRVAALQTYDEFLRSRLDTTAVLAYASPSVRKLVQQLDDTLRAQFATATLINLNNLRKRAQEKEEAIDAGNFDEAASLRQAEVVHAETIGTDVTLDVDGVQRLCDQILDAARNDLRGK
;
A
#
# COMPACT_ATOMS: atom_id res chain seq x y z
N MET A 1 -48.06 -16.75 25.67
CA MET A 1 -48.05 -18.06 24.99
C MET A 1 -47.89 -17.81 23.49
N MET A 2 -46.68 -17.97 22.96
CA MET A 2 -46.41 -18.17 21.54
C MET A 2 -45.09 -18.93 21.47
N ALA A 3 -45.13 -20.10 20.85
CA ALA A 3 -43.99 -20.98 20.66
C ALA A 3 -43.18 -20.51 19.45
N ASP A 4 -41.86 -20.54 19.56
CA ASP A 4 -40.97 -20.50 18.40
C ASP A 4 -39.95 -21.64 18.55
N TRP A 5 -40.31 -22.78 17.97
CA TRP A 5 -39.44 -23.93 17.72
C TRP A 5 -39.77 -24.42 16.31
N GLY A 6 -38.82 -24.22 15.41
CA GLY A 6 -38.89 -24.54 13.99
C GLY A 6 -37.80 -23.80 13.23
N ALA A 7 -36.57 -23.71 13.74
CA ALA A 7 -35.56 -24.74 13.44
C ALA A 7 -35.52 -25.09 11.95
N ILE A 8 -34.76 -24.32 11.15
CA ILE A 8 -33.93 -24.87 10.07
C ILE A 8 -32.62 -24.07 9.97
N ALA A 9 -31.54 -24.75 10.38
CA ALA A 9 -30.19 -24.79 9.80
C ALA A 9 -29.53 -23.47 9.34
N GLY A 10 -28.32 -23.13 9.76
CA GLY A 10 -27.24 -24.00 10.20
C GLY A 10 -25.94 -23.54 9.55
N ILE A 11 -24.85 -23.67 10.32
CA ILE A 11 -23.44 -23.53 9.93
C ILE A 11 -22.95 -22.07 9.90
N GLY A 12 -22.13 -21.73 10.90
CA GLY A 12 -21.37 -20.48 10.89
C GLY A 12 -20.87 -19.99 12.25
N ALA A 13 -20.99 -20.77 13.33
CA ALA A 13 -20.22 -20.53 14.55
C ALA A 13 -19.05 -21.53 14.62
N THR A 14 -18.06 -21.16 15.43
CA THR A 14 -16.95 -21.97 15.97
C THR A 14 -15.74 -22.26 15.08
N ALA A 15 -14.76 -21.35 15.13
CA ALA A 15 -13.34 -21.69 15.34
C ALA A 15 -12.49 -20.44 15.60
N ALA A 16 -12.43 -19.92 16.84
CA ALA A 16 -11.30 -19.06 17.23
C ALA A 16 -11.11 -18.85 18.75
N VAL A 17 -12.15 -18.87 19.60
CA VAL A 17 -12.00 -18.31 20.98
C VAL A 17 -12.27 -19.29 22.13
N ALA A 18 -12.52 -20.58 21.87
CA ALA A 18 -12.88 -21.54 22.93
C ALA A 18 -11.87 -22.69 23.15
N ILE A 19 -10.56 -22.43 23.00
CA ILE A 19 -9.51 -23.41 23.37
C ILE A 19 -8.60 -22.86 24.49
N SER A 20 -8.72 -21.58 24.88
CA SER A 20 -7.74 -20.92 25.75
C SER A 20 -7.98 -21.04 27.26
N GLY A 21 -9.08 -21.63 27.76
CA GLY A 21 -9.45 -21.49 29.18
C GLY A 21 -9.48 -22.75 30.06
N GLN A 22 -9.90 -23.91 29.54
CA GLN A 22 -10.46 -24.97 30.41
C GLN A 22 -9.68 -26.28 30.49
N VAL A 23 -8.39 -26.29 30.12
CA VAL A 23 -7.49 -27.45 30.32
C VAL A 23 -6.30 -27.10 31.24
N PHE A 24 -6.40 -26.04 32.05
CA PHE A 24 -5.31 -25.55 32.90
C PHE A 24 -5.10 -26.28 34.25
N GLY A 25 -5.87 -27.33 34.57
CA GLY A 25 -5.84 -27.95 35.91
C GLY A 25 -5.04 -29.24 36.09
N TRP A 26 -4.88 -30.08 35.05
CA TRP A 26 -4.43 -31.48 35.22
C TRP A 26 -3.29 -31.94 34.29
N LEU A 27 -2.77 -31.07 33.42
CA LEU A 27 -1.79 -31.42 32.37
C LEU A 27 -0.47 -30.62 32.46
N GLY A 28 -0.09 -30.16 33.65
CA GLY A 28 1.09 -29.30 33.90
C GLY A 28 2.48 -29.88 33.53
N ARG A 29 2.55 -31.04 32.87
CA ARG A 29 3.80 -31.61 32.29
C ARG A 29 3.72 -31.87 30.77
N ARG A 30 2.54 -31.75 30.15
CA ARG A 30 2.34 -31.83 28.69
C ARG A 30 2.18 -30.45 28.07
N GLY A 31 1.74 -29.46 28.85
CA GLY A 31 1.62 -28.07 28.44
C GLY A 31 2.94 -27.41 28.02
N ASP A 32 4.09 -27.80 28.60
CA ASP A 32 5.37 -27.18 28.25
C ASP A 32 5.78 -27.40 26.78
N ARG A 33 5.56 -28.60 26.23
CA ARG A 33 5.92 -28.89 24.82
C ARG A 33 4.98 -28.21 23.82
N GLU A 34 3.69 -28.12 24.16
CA GLU A 34 2.71 -27.43 23.32
C GLU A 34 2.90 -25.91 23.40
N HIS A 35 3.22 -25.37 24.59
CA HIS A 35 3.63 -23.98 24.75
C HIS A 35 4.93 -23.65 24.02
N GLU A 36 5.94 -24.52 24.06
CA GLU A 36 7.16 -24.34 23.25
C GLU A 36 6.83 -24.30 21.75
N SER A 37 5.97 -25.20 21.27
CA SER A 37 5.59 -25.22 19.85
C SER A 37 4.75 -24.01 19.43
N ALA A 38 3.88 -23.50 20.32
CA ALA A 38 3.09 -22.30 20.10
C ALA A 38 3.98 -21.04 20.12
N LEU A 39 4.90 -20.94 21.07
CA LEU A 39 5.88 -19.85 21.16
C LEU A 39 6.83 -19.85 19.97
N GLU A 40 7.27 -21.02 19.49
CA GLU A 40 8.08 -21.12 18.28
C GLU A 40 7.30 -20.73 17.03
N TYR A 41 6.02 -21.09 16.94
CA TYR A 41 5.16 -20.68 15.84
C TYR A 41 4.92 -19.16 15.87
N GLU A 42 4.61 -18.60 17.03
CA GLU A 42 4.47 -17.15 17.23
C GLU A 42 5.75 -16.41 16.90
N LYS A 43 6.91 -16.93 17.32
CA LYS A 43 8.22 -16.38 16.98
C LYS A 43 8.47 -16.38 15.47
N ARG A 44 8.21 -17.50 14.79
CA ARG A 44 8.36 -17.61 13.32
C ARG A 44 7.36 -16.73 12.55
N ALA A 45 6.15 -16.59 13.06
CA ALA A 45 5.14 -15.68 12.50
C ALA A 45 5.57 -14.23 12.69
N TRP A 46 6.12 -13.88 13.86
CA TRP A 46 6.64 -12.55 14.16
C TRP A 46 7.86 -12.21 13.30
N GLU A 47 8.79 -13.16 13.10
CA GLU A 47 9.97 -13.03 12.23
C GLU A 47 9.60 -12.71 10.77
N LYS A 48 8.43 -13.17 10.30
CA LYS A 48 7.91 -12.83 8.96
C LYS A 48 7.07 -11.54 8.96
N LYS A 49 6.32 -11.29 10.02
CA LYS A 49 5.46 -10.11 10.18
C LYS A 49 6.28 -8.82 10.24
N ASN A 50 7.37 -8.81 11.01
CA ASN A 50 8.18 -7.61 11.22
C ASN A 50 8.75 -7.02 9.90
N PRO A 51 9.49 -7.78 9.07
CA PRO A 51 9.99 -7.26 7.80
C PRO A 51 8.87 -6.88 6.82
N ALA A 52 7.73 -7.58 6.85
CA ALA A 52 6.57 -7.24 6.02
C ALA A 52 5.99 -5.87 6.41
N LEU A 53 5.84 -5.59 7.71
CA LEU A 53 5.36 -4.31 8.21
C LEU A 53 6.39 -3.18 8.02
N GLU A 54 7.69 -3.45 8.16
CA GLU A 54 8.75 -2.48 7.88
C GLU A 54 8.76 -2.07 6.40
N ASN A 55 8.67 -3.05 5.49
CA ASN A 55 8.55 -2.78 4.06
C ASN A 55 7.26 -2.00 3.75
N LEU A 56 6.12 -2.39 4.34
CA LEU A 56 4.87 -1.65 4.19
C LEU A 56 5.02 -0.19 4.64
N ILE A 57 5.64 0.06 5.80
CA ILE A 57 5.86 1.41 6.32
C ILE A 57 6.73 2.22 5.35
N ARG A 58 7.81 1.63 4.85
CA ARG A 58 8.70 2.30 3.88
C ARG A 58 7.92 2.68 2.62
N ASP A 59 7.24 1.72 2.03
CA ASP A 59 6.57 1.90 0.75
C ASP A 59 5.39 2.89 0.90
N VAL A 60 4.54 2.74 1.91
CA VAL A 60 3.45 3.70 2.18
C VAL A 60 3.99 5.11 2.49
N SER A 61 5.15 5.23 3.13
CA SER A 61 5.78 6.53 3.35
C SER A 61 6.25 7.18 2.04
N LEU A 62 6.75 6.40 1.08
CA LEU A 62 7.11 6.90 -0.25
C LEU A 62 5.88 7.38 -1.01
N LEU A 63 4.80 6.60 -0.98
CA LEU A 63 3.54 6.99 -1.62
C LEU A 63 2.97 8.26 -1.00
N ARG A 64 2.94 8.37 0.33
CA ARG A 64 2.54 9.60 1.02
C ARG A 64 3.35 10.81 0.57
N ARG A 65 4.69 10.69 0.51
CA ARG A 65 5.56 11.77 0.02
C ARG A 65 5.26 12.14 -1.44
N SER A 66 4.95 11.16 -2.27
CA SER A 66 4.59 11.41 -3.68
C SER A 66 3.28 12.19 -3.83
N THR A 67 2.37 12.09 -2.85
CA THR A 67 1.11 12.85 -2.84
C THR A 67 1.22 14.17 -2.09
N GLU A 68 2.32 14.47 -1.40
CA GLU A 68 2.48 15.74 -0.70
C GLU A 68 2.58 16.90 -1.71
N PRO A 69 1.94 18.05 -1.44
CA PRO A 69 2.09 19.23 -2.27
C PRO A 69 3.52 19.76 -2.12
N ASN A 70 4.41 19.43 -3.06
CA ASN A 70 5.78 19.97 -3.11
C ASN A 70 5.75 21.51 -3.03
N ASN A 71 6.11 22.03 -1.87
CA ASN A 71 6.10 23.43 -1.48
C ASN A 71 7.47 24.11 -1.68
N ASP A 72 8.52 23.34 -1.93
CA ASP A 72 9.89 23.86 -2.03
C ASP A 72 10.33 24.25 -3.46
N TRP A 73 9.56 23.91 -4.49
CA TRP A 73 9.95 24.14 -5.88
C TRP A 73 8.77 24.31 -6.84
N THR A 74 7.68 24.93 -6.41
CA THR A 74 6.67 25.45 -7.34
C THR A 74 7.13 26.82 -7.83
N PRO A 75 7.57 26.97 -9.10
CA PRO A 75 7.73 28.29 -9.70
C PRO A 75 6.43 29.07 -9.48
N GLN A 76 6.56 30.32 -9.04
CA GLN A 76 5.44 31.26 -8.98
C GLN A 76 4.72 31.23 -10.33
N GLY A 77 3.44 30.83 -10.34
CA GLY A 77 2.63 30.73 -11.57
C GLY A 77 2.17 29.33 -11.99
N ILE A 78 2.48 28.26 -11.24
CA ILE A 78 1.82 26.96 -11.46
C ILE A 78 0.37 27.01 -10.94
N THR A 79 -0.59 26.65 -11.80
CA THR A 79 -2.00 26.59 -11.42
C THR A 79 -2.28 25.41 -10.48
N ALA A 80 -3.29 25.54 -9.61
CA ALA A 80 -3.70 24.46 -8.70
C ALA A 80 -4.00 23.15 -9.44
N ASN A 81 -4.60 23.22 -10.63
CA ASN A 81 -4.88 22.05 -11.47
C ASN A 81 -3.61 21.33 -11.93
N ARG A 82 -2.57 22.10 -12.30
CA ARG A 82 -1.29 21.55 -12.74
C ARG A 82 -0.54 20.89 -11.58
N GLN A 83 -0.64 21.45 -10.38
CA GLN A 83 -0.11 20.83 -9.16
C GLN A 83 -0.86 19.52 -8.83
N LEU A 84 -2.19 19.52 -8.93
CA LEU A 84 -3.01 18.33 -8.72
C LEU A 84 -2.68 17.22 -9.72
N ALA A 85 -2.57 17.54 -11.01
CA ALA A 85 -2.19 16.58 -12.05
C ALA A 85 -0.83 15.93 -11.76
N ARG A 86 0.17 16.72 -11.34
CA ARG A 86 1.49 16.20 -10.93
C ARG A 86 1.40 15.25 -9.74
N ARG A 87 0.65 15.61 -8.69
CA ARG A 87 0.45 14.75 -7.51
C ARG A 87 -0.20 13.41 -7.91
N ARG A 88 -1.17 13.43 -8.82
CA ARG A 88 -1.82 12.22 -9.34
C ARG A 88 -0.83 11.32 -10.07
N VAL A 89 -0.05 11.87 -10.99
CA VAL A 89 0.95 11.08 -11.72
C VAL A 89 2.03 10.53 -10.79
N ALA A 90 2.52 11.33 -9.85
CA ALA A 90 3.52 10.89 -8.88
C ALA A 90 2.99 9.72 -8.02
N ALA A 91 1.74 9.80 -7.56
CA ALA A 91 1.08 8.72 -6.83
C ALA A 91 1.00 7.43 -7.66
N LEU A 92 0.60 7.56 -8.92
CA LEU A 92 0.46 6.41 -9.82
C LEU A 92 1.82 5.81 -10.19
N GLN A 93 2.85 6.62 -10.47
CA GLN A 93 4.21 6.12 -10.73
C GLN A 93 4.75 5.34 -9.54
N THR A 94 4.56 5.89 -8.33
CA THR A 94 4.97 5.25 -7.08
C THR A 94 4.24 3.91 -6.88
N TYR A 95 2.94 3.86 -7.17
CA TYR A 95 2.18 2.62 -7.11
C TYR A 95 2.57 1.59 -8.20
N ASP A 96 2.88 2.01 -9.43
CA ASP A 96 3.44 1.11 -10.48
C ASP A 96 4.77 0.50 -10.01
N GLU A 97 5.62 1.29 -9.36
CA GLU A 97 6.87 0.80 -8.76
C GLU A 97 6.59 -0.23 -7.67
N PHE A 98 5.56 -0.04 -6.84
CA PHE A 98 5.18 -1.00 -5.80
C PHE A 98 4.66 -2.32 -6.37
N LEU A 99 3.82 -2.25 -7.41
CA LEU A 99 3.32 -3.43 -8.11
C LEU A 99 4.47 -4.24 -8.72
N ARG A 100 5.49 -3.54 -9.26
CA ARG A 100 6.67 -4.16 -9.87
C ARG A 100 7.66 -4.68 -8.85
N SER A 101 7.83 -3.99 -7.73
CA SER A 101 8.77 -4.40 -6.67
C SER A 101 8.28 -5.62 -5.88
N ARG A 102 7.08 -6.14 -6.21
CA ARG A 102 6.40 -7.21 -5.46
C ARG A 102 6.40 -6.85 -3.98
N LEU A 103 5.76 -5.73 -3.65
CA LEU A 103 5.34 -5.48 -2.27
C LEU A 103 4.83 -6.81 -1.72
N ASP A 104 5.39 -7.28 -0.61
CA ASP A 104 4.99 -8.56 -0.01
C ASP A 104 3.64 -8.37 0.68
N THR A 105 2.67 -7.80 -0.05
CA THR A 105 1.27 -7.71 0.30
C THR A 105 0.76 -9.08 0.69
N THR A 106 1.31 -10.16 0.13
CA THR A 106 1.02 -11.53 0.57
C THR A 106 1.38 -11.73 2.04
N ALA A 107 2.60 -11.39 2.47
CA ALA A 107 2.98 -11.48 3.88
C ALA A 107 2.20 -10.49 4.78
N VAL A 108 1.95 -9.27 4.32
CA VAL A 108 1.11 -8.30 5.05
C VAL A 108 -0.33 -8.83 5.21
N LEU A 109 -0.92 -9.37 4.16
CA LEU A 109 -2.28 -9.95 4.17
C LEU A 109 -2.34 -11.25 5.00
N ALA A 110 -1.23 -11.99 5.07
CA ALA A 110 -1.14 -13.22 5.87
C ALA A 110 -0.94 -12.95 7.37
N TYR A 111 -0.08 -11.99 7.73
CA TYR A 111 0.45 -11.86 9.11
C TYR A 111 0.11 -10.54 9.81
N ALA A 112 -0.25 -9.48 9.09
CA ALA A 112 -0.62 -8.21 9.73
C ALA A 112 -1.99 -8.28 10.40
N SER A 113 -2.21 -7.40 11.37
CA SER A 113 -3.51 -7.29 12.03
C SER A 113 -4.65 -6.98 11.04
N PRO A 114 -5.91 -7.34 11.36
CA PRO A 114 -7.06 -7.02 10.51
C PRO A 114 -7.21 -5.53 10.18
N SER A 115 -6.81 -4.64 11.10
CA SER A 115 -6.86 -3.18 10.89
C SER A 115 -5.91 -2.73 9.80
N VAL A 116 -4.66 -3.23 9.79
CA VAL A 116 -3.68 -2.94 8.73
C VAL A 116 -4.17 -3.50 7.40
N ARG A 117 -4.60 -4.77 7.37
CA ARG A 117 -5.02 -5.45 6.14
C ARG A 117 -6.19 -4.75 5.44
N LYS A 118 -7.19 -4.33 6.21
CA LYS A 118 -8.35 -3.59 5.66
C LYS A 118 -7.93 -2.29 4.98
N LEU A 119 -7.06 -1.53 5.62
CA LEU A 119 -6.60 -0.24 5.08
C LEU A 119 -5.72 -0.43 3.84
N VAL A 120 -4.82 -1.42 3.85
CA VAL A 120 -3.98 -1.77 2.69
C VAL A 120 -4.85 -2.21 1.50
N GLN A 121 -5.88 -3.02 1.72
CA GLN A 121 -6.81 -3.41 0.66
C GLN A 121 -7.55 -2.20 0.09
N GLN A 122 -8.03 -1.31 0.95
CA GLN A 122 -8.71 -0.07 0.51
C GLN A 122 -7.79 0.82 -0.33
N LEU A 123 -6.51 0.92 0.02
CA LEU A 123 -5.51 1.64 -0.76
C LEU A 123 -5.28 0.98 -2.13
N ASP A 124 -5.11 -0.35 -2.17
CA ASP A 124 -4.94 -1.12 -3.40
C ASP A 124 -6.14 -0.94 -4.33
N ASP A 125 -7.36 -1.11 -3.82
CA ASP A 125 -8.59 -0.95 -4.60
C ASP A 125 -8.71 0.46 -5.19
N THR A 126 -8.39 1.49 -4.39
CA THR A 126 -8.44 2.90 -4.81
C THR A 126 -7.47 3.20 -5.95
N LEU A 127 -6.23 2.70 -5.85
CA LEU A 127 -5.19 2.95 -6.86
C LEU A 127 -5.39 2.06 -8.09
N ARG A 128 -5.75 0.79 -7.90
CA ARG A 128 -6.04 -0.18 -8.97
C ARG A 128 -7.18 0.28 -9.86
N ALA A 129 -8.23 0.90 -9.30
CA ALA A 129 -9.34 1.45 -10.07
C ALA A 129 -8.90 2.54 -11.08
N GLN A 130 -7.79 3.23 -10.81
CA GLN A 130 -7.22 4.26 -11.69
C GLN A 130 -6.21 3.70 -12.70
N PHE A 131 -5.76 2.46 -12.48
CA PHE A 131 -4.84 1.70 -13.31
C PHE A 131 -5.57 0.97 -14.45
N ALA A 132 -6.35 1.69 -15.24
CA ALA A 132 -6.83 1.18 -16.52
C ALA A 132 -5.66 0.95 -17.49
N THR A 133 -5.84 0.08 -18.50
CA THR A 133 -4.81 -0.23 -19.50
C THR A 133 -4.22 1.03 -20.16
N ALA A 134 -5.03 2.07 -20.38
CA ALA A 134 -4.59 3.34 -20.95
C ALA A 134 -3.61 4.08 -20.02
N THR A 135 -3.89 4.15 -18.72
CA THR A 135 -3.01 4.77 -17.72
C THR A 135 -1.66 4.05 -17.66
N LEU A 136 -1.68 2.71 -17.68
CA LEU A 136 -0.45 1.89 -17.70
C LEU A 136 0.43 2.15 -18.93
N ILE A 137 -0.18 2.21 -20.11
CA ILE A 137 0.53 2.53 -21.36
C ILE A 137 1.16 3.92 -21.26
N ASN A 138 0.40 4.91 -20.78
CA ASN A 138 0.89 6.28 -20.65
C ASN A 138 2.04 6.41 -19.63
N LEU A 139 1.96 5.71 -18.49
CA LEU A 139 3.04 5.67 -17.51
C LEU A 139 4.32 5.02 -18.07
N ASN A 140 4.18 3.96 -18.87
CA ASN A 140 5.32 3.34 -19.56
C ASN A 140 5.95 4.28 -20.58
N ASN A 141 5.14 5.00 -21.36
CA ASN A 141 5.63 6.01 -22.30
C ASN A 141 6.36 7.15 -21.59
N LEU A 142 5.85 7.59 -20.44
CA LEU A 142 6.49 8.61 -19.61
C LEU A 142 7.86 8.14 -19.12
N ARG A 143 7.97 6.88 -18.67
CA ARG A 143 9.24 6.28 -18.26
C ARG A 143 10.24 6.17 -19.42
N LYS A 144 9.78 5.74 -20.59
CA LYS A 144 10.63 5.67 -21.80
C LYS A 144 11.22 7.04 -22.15
N ARG A 145 10.42 8.09 -22.10
CA ARG A 145 10.88 9.47 -22.33
C ARG A 145 11.87 9.95 -21.27
N ALA A 146 11.67 9.56 -20.01
CA ALA A 146 12.62 9.87 -18.95
C ALA A 146 13.97 9.19 -19.18
N GLN A 147 13.98 7.96 -19.71
CA GLN A 147 15.19 7.26 -20.11
C GLN A 147 15.87 7.92 -21.31
N GLU A 148 15.13 8.22 -22.38
CA GLU A 148 15.65 8.93 -23.57
C GLU A 148 16.30 10.28 -23.19
N LYS A 149 15.71 10.99 -22.22
CA LYS A 149 16.26 12.23 -21.68
C LYS A 149 17.60 12.01 -20.98
N GLU A 150 17.72 10.96 -20.16
CA GLU A 150 18.99 10.63 -19.48
C GLU A 150 20.07 10.26 -20.50
N GLU A 151 19.72 9.46 -21.52
CA GLU A 151 20.62 9.10 -22.62
C GLU A 151 21.11 10.35 -23.39
N ALA A 152 20.25 11.34 -23.60
CA ALA A 152 20.64 12.62 -24.21
C ALA A 152 21.57 13.45 -23.32
N ILE A 153 21.38 13.43 -21.99
CA ILE A 153 22.28 14.07 -21.03
C ILE A 153 23.66 13.40 -21.08
N ASP A 154 23.70 12.07 -21.04
CA ASP A 154 24.93 11.28 -21.09
C ASP A 154 25.69 11.49 -22.42
N ALA A 155 24.97 11.69 -23.51
CA ALA A 155 25.54 12.04 -24.82
C ALA A 155 25.99 13.50 -24.93
N GLY A 156 25.74 14.35 -23.92
CA GLY A 156 26.05 15.78 -23.94
C GLY A 156 25.11 16.62 -24.81
N ASN A 157 23.98 16.05 -25.26
CA ASN A 157 22.98 16.75 -26.07
C ASN A 157 21.93 17.44 -25.19
N PHE A 158 22.32 18.55 -24.57
CA PHE A 158 21.46 19.26 -23.61
C PHE A 158 20.21 19.89 -24.23
N ASP A 159 20.24 20.26 -25.51
CA ASP A 159 19.07 20.83 -26.21
C ASP A 159 17.98 19.75 -26.39
N GLU A 160 18.39 18.53 -26.77
CA GLU A 160 17.49 17.39 -26.85
C GLU A 160 16.95 17.00 -25.47
N ALA A 161 17.80 16.96 -24.45
CA ALA A 161 17.38 16.69 -23.08
C ALA A 161 16.36 17.73 -22.56
N ALA A 162 16.53 19.02 -22.89
CA ALA A 162 15.58 20.07 -22.55
C ALA A 162 14.24 19.89 -23.27
N SER A 163 14.26 19.55 -24.56
CA SER A 163 13.05 19.24 -25.34
C SER A 163 12.30 18.03 -24.77
N LEU A 164 13.01 16.95 -24.48
CA LEU A 164 12.46 15.74 -23.86
C LEU A 164 11.88 16.03 -22.48
N ARG A 165 12.54 16.87 -21.68
CA ARG A 165 12.03 17.32 -20.38
C ARG A 165 10.70 18.06 -20.52
N GLN A 166 10.57 18.96 -21.49
CA GLN A 166 9.33 19.69 -21.72
C GLN A 166 8.21 18.73 -22.17
N ALA A 167 8.52 17.80 -23.08
CA ALA A 167 7.58 16.79 -23.55
C ALA A 167 7.13 15.82 -22.44
N GLU A 168 8.03 15.47 -21.51
CA GLU A 168 7.75 14.68 -20.30
C GLU A 168 6.76 15.43 -19.40
N VAL A 169 7.01 16.71 -19.12
CA VAL A 169 6.14 17.56 -18.28
C VAL A 169 4.73 17.66 -18.87
N VAL A 170 4.61 17.95 -20.17
CA VAL A 170 3.31 18.06 -20.84
C VAL A 170 2.57 16.72 -20.80
N HIS A 171 3.26 15.61 -21.06
CA HIS A 171 2.63 14.29 -21.05
C HIS A 171 2.15 13.89 -19.65
N ALA A 172 2.95 14.14 -18.62
CA ALA A 172 2.54 13.93 -17.24
C ALA A 172 1.30 14.77 -16.87
N GLU A 173 1.21 16.01 -17.32
CA GLU A 173 0.04 16.86 -17.07
C GLU A 173 -1.22 16.34 -17.75
N THR A 174 -1.11 15.81 -18.97
CA THR A 174 -2.23 15.13 -19.64
C THR A 174 -2.72 13.94 -18.81
N ILE A 175 -1.80 13.04 -18.42
CA ILE A 175 -2.15 11.85 -17.61
C ILE A 175 -2.84 12.26 -16.30
N GLY A 176 -2.28 13.24 -15.59
CA GLY A 176 -2.84 13.68 -14.31
C GLY A 176 -4.19 14.40 -14.43
N THR A 177 -4.49 14.98 -15.60
CA THR A 177 -5.78 15.59 -15.90
C THR A 177 -6.84 14.53 -16.22
N ASP A 178 -6.45 13.47 -16.94
CA ASP A 178 -7.35 12.39 -17.35
C ASP A 178 -7.74 11.47 -16.17
N VAL A 179 -6.89 11.40 -15.14
CA VAL A 179 -7.10 10.58 -13.94
C VAL A 179 -7.94 11.34 -12.90
N THR A 180 -8.92 10.67 -12.29
CA THR A 180 -9.81 11.26 -11.27
C THR A 180 -9.40 10.97 -9.82
N LEU A 181 -8.20 10.41 -9.62
CA LEU A 181 -7.66 10.05 -8.32
C LEU A 181 -7.75 11.18 -7.28
N ASP A 182 -8.35 10.87 -6.13
CA ASP A 182 -8.37 11.70 -4.93
C ASP A 182 -7.04 11.53 -4.17
N VAL A 183 -6.07 12.39 -4.49
CA VAL A 183 -4.73 12.35 -3.89
C VAL A 183 -4.74 12.69 -2.40
N ASP A 184 -5.68 13.51 -1.93
CA ASP A 184 -5.82 13.86 -0.51
C ASP A 184 -6.46 12.71 0.27
N GLY A 185 -7.39 11.99 -0.36
CA GLY A 185 -7.91 10.70 0.13
C GLY A 185 -6.81 9.64 0.27
N VAL A 186 -5.97 9.48 -0.76
CA VAL A 186 -4.81 8.56 -0.74
C VAL A 186 -3.85 8.93 0.38
N GLN A 187 -3.54 10.22 0.55
CA GLN A 187 -2.64 10.70 1.61
C GLN A 187 -3.18 10.33 3.00
N ARG A 188 -4.48 10.56 3.26
CA ARG A 188 -5.13 10.19 4.52
C ARG A 188 -5.12 8.68 4.77
N LEU A 189 -5.34 7.87 3.73
CA LEU A 189 -5.22 6.41 3.83
C LEU A 189 -3.79 5.98 4.18
N CYS A 190 -2.78 6.63 3.59
CA CYS A 190 -1.39 6.37 3.93
C CYS A 190 -1.08 6.68 5.40
N ASP A 191 -1.54 7.82 5.92
CA ASP A 191 -1.39 8.17 7.34
C ASP A 191 -2.02 7.10 8.26
N GLN A 192 -3.24 6.66 7.94
CA GLN A 192 -3.94 5.63 8.70
C GLN A 192 -3.20 4.28 8.67
N ILE A 193 -2.66 3.88 7.52
CA ILE A 193 -1.87 2.65 7.40
C ILE A 193 -0.58 2.74 8.21
N LEU A 194 0.13 3.86 8.15
CA LEU A 194 1.37 4.06 8.90
C LEU A 194 1.13 3.96 10.41
N ASP A 195 0.06 4.57 10.91
CA ASP A 195 -0.29 4.50 12.33
C ASP A 195 -0.72 3.10 12.74
N ALA A 196 -1.55 2.43 11.93
CA ALA A 196 -1.97 1.06 12.18
C ALA A 196 -0.78 0.09 12.16
N ALA A 197 0.14 0.21 11.19
CA ALA A 197 1.32 -0.65 11.07
C ALA A 197 2.30 -0.43 12.22
N ARG A 198 2.52 0.81 12.66
CA ARG A 198 3.35 1.13 13.82
C ARG A 198 2.76 0.60 15.12
N ASN A 199 1.44 0.66 15.29
CA ASN A 199 0.77 0.08 16.45
C ASN A 199 0.87 -1.45 16.43
N ASP A 200 0.68 -2.08 15.27
CA ASP A 200 0.80 -3.53 15.10
C ASP A 200 2.23 -4.04 15.37
N LEU A 201 3.25 -3.28 14.98
CA LEU A 201 4.65 -3.54 15.33
C LEU A 201 4.92 -3.45 16.84
N ARG A 202 4.22 -2.55 17.53
CA ARG A 202 4.32 -2.36 18.99
C ARG A 202 3.47 -3.38 19.77
N GLY A 203 2.72 -4.24 19.09
CA GLY A 203 1.78 -5.18 19.73
C GLY A 203 0.57 -4.49 20.37
N LYS A 204 0.16 -3.33 19.84
CA LYS A 204 -0.98 -2.53 20.32
C LYS A 204 -2.18 -2.59 19.39
#